data_AF-A0A1W9TNE3-F1
#
_entry.id   AF-A0A1W9TNE3-F1
#
_cell.length_a   1.000
_cell.length_b   1.000
_cell.length_c   1.000
_cell.angle_alpha   90.00
_cell.angle_beta   90.00
_cell.angle_gamma   90.00
#
_symmetry.space_group_name_H-M   'P 1'
#
loop_
_entity.id
_entity.type
_entity.pdbx_description
1 polymer ?
#
loop_
_entity_poly.entity_id
_entity_poly.type
_entity_poly.pdbx_seq_one_letter_code
_entity_poly.pdbx_strand_id
1 'polypeptide(L)'
;MYCIENHRFKKQIIPETLEAKVLQDADRLDALGYIGIARVFMHKNGGNIKERINHFYEKILKLENSMHTITAKKIAKEKTLIVRKFLKGLEKELNNEVYYGK
;
A
#
# COMPACT_ATOMS: atom_id res chain seq x y z
N MET A 1 23.54 8.07 7.75
CA MET A 1 23.13 8.25 6.34
C MET A 1 22.51 6.98 5.75
N TYR A 2 23.04 5.79 6.05
CA TYR A 2 22.57 4.47 5.57
C TYR A 2 21.04 4.24 5.59
N CYS A 3 20.34 4.56 6.69
CA CYS A 3 18.89 4.33 6.77
C CYS A 3 18.11 5.14 5.71
N ILE A 4 18.48 6.41 5.52
CA ILE A 4 17.83 7.30 4.54
C ILE A 4 18.12 6.83 3.12
N GLU A 5 19.32 6.34 2.85
CA GLU A 5 19.66 5.87 1.51
C GLU A 5 18.91 4.59 1.14
N ASN A 6 18.65 3.71 2.10
CA ASN A 6 18.19 2.34 1.83
C ASN A 6 16.73 2.06 2.18
N HIS A 7 15.99 2.99 2.79
CA HIS A 7 14.59 2.74 3.20
C HIS A 7 13.61 2.59 2.03
N ARG A 8 13.83 3.24 0.88
CA ARG A 8 12.83 3.29 -0.21
C ARG A 8 12.56 1.92 -0.84
N PHE A 9 11.30 1.51 -0.89
CA PHE A 9 10.86 0.23 -1.45
C PHE A 9 11.37 -0.08 -2.88
N LYS A 10 11.45 0.94 -3.76
CA LYS A 10 11.88 0.74 -5.18
C LYS A 10 13.30 0.16 -5.30
N LYS A 11 14.17 0.37 -4.30
CA LYS A 11 15.54 -0.14 -4.33
C LYS A 11 15.63 -1.65 -4.07
N GLN A 12 14.57 -2.28 -3.56
CA GLN A 12 14.54 -3.72 -3.20
C GLN A 12 15.70 -4.15 -2.28
N ILE A 13 16.21 -3.22 -1.47
CA ILE A 13 17.30 -3.49 -0.54
C ILE A 13 16.70 -4.07 0.73
N ILE A 14 17.27 -5.18 1.19
CA ILE A 14 17.03 -5.72 2.53
C ILE A 14 18.03 -5.04 3.46
N PRO A 15 17.59 -4.13 4.35
CA PRO A 15 18.49 -3.42 5.24
C PRO A 15 19.18 -4.35 6.24
N GLU A 16 20.46 -4.12 6.50
CA GLU A 16 21.26 -4.94 7.42
C GLU A 16 20.96 -4.59 8.89
N THR A 17 20.85 -3.30 9.20
CA THR A 17 20.69 -2.80 10.56
C THR A 17 19.23 -2.77 11.03
N LEU A 18 19.03 -2.79 12.34
CA LEU A 18 17.70 -2.72 12.94
C LEU A 18 17.03 -1.37 12.67
N GLU A 19 17.77 -0.27 12.78
CA GLU A 19 17.27 1.09 12.56
C GLU A 19 16.79 1.29 11.12
N ALA A 20 17.50 0.72 10.15
CA ALA A 20 17.11 0.79 8.74
C ALA A 20 15.88 -0.09 8.46
N LYS A 21 15.76 -1.25 9.11
CA LYS A 21 14.54 -2.09 9.08
C LYS A 21 13.34 -1.35 9.65
N VAL A 22 13.50 -0.71 10.82
CA VAL A 22 12.44 0.07 11.48
C VAL A 22 12.00 1.25 10.62
N LEU A 23 12.95 2.00 10.05
CA LEU A 23 12.63 3.13 9.17
C LEU A 23 11.89 2.66 7.90
N GLN A 24 12.33 1.56 7.30
CA GLN A 24 11.68 1.00 6.12
C GLN A 24 10.27 0.47 6.43
N ASP A 25 10.08 -0.18 7.58
CA ASP A 25 8.75 -0.59 8.05
C ASP A 25 7.82 0.62 8.23
N ALA A 26 8.30 1.70 8.84
CA ALA A 26 7.52 2.92 9.05
C ALA A 26 7.06 3.56 7.72
N ASP A 27 7.97 3.71 6.75
CA ASP A 27 7.64 4.22 5.41
C ASP A 27 6.58 3.35 4.71
N ARG A 28 6.72 2.02 4.79
CA ARG A 28 5.77 1.09 4.17
C ARG A 28 4.41 1.09 4.86
N LEU A 29 4.37 1.23 6.19
CA LEU A 29 3.13 1.29 6.95
C LEU A 29 2.31 2.54 6.62
N ASP A 30 2.96 3.67 6.30
CA ASP A 30 2.27 4.90 5.90
C ASP A 30 1.63 4.79 4.51
N ALA A 31 2.13 3.89 3.66
CA ALA A 31 1.51 3.56 2.38
C ALA A 31 0.28 2.63 2.51
N LEU A 32 -0.06 2.14 3.71
CA LEU A 32 -1.18 1.25 3.98
C LEU A 32 -2.33 1.95 4.74
N GLY A 33 -3.49 1.28 4.78
CA GLY A 33 -4.67 1.75 5.51
C GLY A 33 -5.33 2.99 4.88
N TYR A 34 -6.09 3.75 5.67
CA TYR A 34 -6.85 4.91 5.19
C TYR A 34 -5.96 6.00 4.55
N ILE A 35 -4.84 6.34 5.21
CA ILE A 35 -3.88 7.32 4.68
C ILE A 35 -3.25 6.81 3.38
N GLY A 36 -2.85 5.55 3.33
CA GLY A 36 -2.35 4.91 2.11
C GLY A 36 -3.33 5.00 0.94
N ILE A 37 -4.62 4.73 1.18
CA ILE A 37 -5.67 4.86 0.18
C ILE A 37 -5.70 6.30 -0.36
N ALA A 38 -5.83 7.29 0.52
CA ALA A 38 -5.87 8.70 0.13
C ALA A 38 -4.64 9.10 -0.70
N ARG A 39 -3.44 8.71 -0.26
CA ARG A 39 -2.18 9.00 -0.96
C ARG A 39 -2.15 8.41 -2.37
N VAL A 40 -2.65 7.19 -2.58
CA VAL A 40 -2.68 6.57 -3.92
C VAL A 40 -3.57 7.37 -4.88
N PHE A 41 -4.74 7.84 -4.44
CA PHE A 41 -5.64 8.63 -5.29
C PHE A 41 -5.18 10.07 -5.48
N MET A 42 -4.55 10.69 -4.48
CA MET A 42 -4.03 12.05 -4.55
C MET A 42 -2.69 12.15 -5.29
N HIS A 43 -2.04 11.03 -5.61
CA HIS A 43 -0.71 11.05 -6.21
C HIS A 43 -0.71 11.69 -7.60
N LYS A 44 0.06 12.78 -7.74
CA LYS A 44 0.09 13.72 -8.89
C LYS A 44 0.26 13.10 -10.27
N ASN A 45 0.78 11.88 -10.39
CA ASN A 45 1.06 11.29 -11.69
C ASN A 45 -0.19 10.93 -12.51
N GLY A 46 -1.41 11.11 -11.98
CA GLY A 46 -2.63 10.96 -12.78
C GLY A 46 -2.87 9.54 -13.28
N GLY A 47 -4.12 9.13 -13.36
CA GLY A 47 -4.48 7.79 -13.81
C GLY A 47 -5.91 7.47 -13.43
N ASN A 48 -6.57 6.69 -14.27
CA ASN A 48 -7.96 6.33 -14.05
C ASN A 48 -8.10 5.39 -12.83
N ILE A 49 -9.34 5.19 -12.38
CA ILE A 49 -9.62 4.37 -11.20
C ILE A 49 -9.06 2.94 -11.34
N LYS A 50 -9.09 2.35 -12.54
CA LYS A 50 -8.56 0.99 -12.79
C LYS A 50 -7.05 0.93 -12.59
N GLU A 51 -6.31 1.93 -13.06
CA GLU A 51 -4.86 2.01 -12.84
C GLU A 51 -4.52 2.15 -11.35
N ARG A 52 -5.33 2.88 -10.58
CA ARG A 52 -5.18 3.00 -9.13
C ARG A 52 -5.45 1.68 -8.43
N ILE A 53 -6.51 0.97 -8.81
CA ILE A 53 -6.82 -0.38 -8.32
C ILE A 53 -5.66 -1.34 -8.59
N ASN A 54 -5.14 -1.36 -9.82
CA ASN A 54 -3.98 -2.18 -10.18
C ASN A 54 -2.75 -1.84 -9.33
N HIS A 55 -2.51 -0.56 -9.02
CA HIS A 55 -1.42 -0.15 -8.14
C HIS A 55 -1.53 -0.75 -6.72
N PHE A 56 -2.75 -0.88 -6.19
CA PHE A 56 -2.94 -1.52 -4.89
C PHE A 56 -2.53 -3.00 -4.92
N TYR A 57 -2.93 -3.75 -5.95
CA TYR A 57 -2.59 -5.16 -6.08
C TYR A 57 -1.11 -5.39 -6.38
N GLU A 58 -0.54 -4.60 -7.29
CA GLU A 58 0.85 -4.79 -7.71
C GLU A 58 1.87 -4.40 -6.67
N LYS A 59 1.52 -3.46 -5.78
CA LYS A 59 2.47 -2.90 -4.83
C LYS A 59 1.95 -2.86 -3.40
N ILE A 60 0.87 -2.13 -3.14
CA ILE A 60 0.47 -1.76 -1.79
C ILE A 60 0.14 -3.01 -0.95
N LEU A 61 -0.65 -3.95 -1.48
CA LEU A 61 -1.02 -5.18 -0.77
C LEU A 61 0.17 -6.13 -0.54
N LYS A 62 1.25 -6.01 -1.31
CA LYS A 62 2.48 -6.81 -1.13
C LYS A 62 3.33 -6.28 0.04
N LEU A 63 3.08 -5.06 0.53
CA LEU A 63 3.89 -4.45 1.58
C LEU A 63 3.78 -5.19 2.91
N GLU A 64 2.62 -5.76 3.24
CA GLU A 64 2.40 -6.53 4.48
C GLU A 64 3.43 -7.64 4.68
N ASN A 65 3.66 -8.44 3.63
CA ASN A 65 4.62 -9.55 3.67
C ASN A 65 6.08 -9.08 3.65
N SER A 66 6.33 -7.83 3.25
CA SER A 66 7.68 -7.27 3.16
C SER A 66 8.18 -6.65 4.47
N MET A 67 7.32 -6.52 5.50
CA MET A 67 7.69 -5.95 6.80
C MET A 67 8.76 -6.77 7.51
N HIS A 68 9.67 -6.11 8.21
CA HIS A 68 10.79 -6.73 8.91
C HIS A 68 10.43 -7.13 10.33
N THR A 69 9.85 -6.21 11.09
CA THR A 69 9.56 -6.40 12.51
C THR A 69 8.21 -7.08 12.74
N ILE A 70 8.11 -7.86 13.81
CA ILE A 70 6.85 -8.53 14.20
C ILE A 70 5.74 -7.48 14.46
N THR A 71 6.09 -6.37 15.11
CA THR A 71 5.18 -5.26 15.37
C THR A 71 4.66 -4.65 14.07
N ALA A 72 5.55 -4.36 13.11
CA ALA A 72 5.12 -3.82 11.82
C ALA A 72 4.24 -4.81 11.04
N LYS A 73 4.53 -6.11 11.06
CA LYS A 73 3.67 -7.15 10.45
C LYS A 73 2.26 -7.12 11.03
N LYS A 74 2.12 -7.02 12.36
CA LYS A 74 0.81 -6.94 13.02
C LYS A 74 0.03 -5.71 12.57
N ILE A 75 0.65 -4.52 12.60
CA ILE A 75 0.01 -3.27 12.19
C ILE A 75 -0.33 -3.31 10.69
N ALA A 76 0.57 -3.86 9.86
CA ALA A 76 0.37 -3.97 8.43
C ALA A 76 -0.85 -4.84 8.11
N LYS A 77 -1.02 -5.98 8.79
CA LYS A 77 -2.18 -6.86 8.62
C LYS A 77 -3.51 -6.13 8.88
N GLU A 78 -3.58 -5.36 9.96
CA GLU A 78 -4.76 -4.55 10.31
C GLU A 78 -5.03 -3.49 9.23
N LYS A 79 -3.99 -2.78 8.78
CA LYS A 79 -4.11 -1.75 7.73
C LYS A 79 -4.44 -2.34 6.35
N THR A 80 -3.91 -3.51 6.00
CA THR A 80 -4.23 -4.20 4.74
C THR A 80 -5.69 -4.60 4.69
N LEU A 81 -6.27 -5.03 5.82
CA LEU A 81 -7.69 -5.37 5.88
C LEU A 81 -8.58 -4.18 5.49
N ILE A 82 -8.22 -2.97 5.92
CA ILE A 82 -8.90 -1.72 5.54
C ILE A 82 -8.82 -1.53 4.01
N VAL A 83 -7.62 -1.66 3.43
CA VAL A 83 -7.42 -1.53 1.99
C VAL A 83 -8.24 -2.55 1.20
N ARG A 84 -8.25 -3.82 1.63
CA ARG A 84 -9.04 -4.88 0.97
C ARG A 84 -10.53 -4.62 1.03
N LYS A 85 -11.06 -4.14 2.17
CA LYS A 85 -12.47 -3.77 2.31
C LYS A 85 -12.84 -2.62 1.36
N PHE A 86 -11.99 -1.60 1.29
CA PHE A 86 -12.17 -0.48 0.36
C PHE A 86 -12.20 -0.94 -1.10
N LEU A 87 -11.21 -1.73 -1.53
CA LEU A 87 -11.14 -2.23 -2.91
C LEU A 87 -12.37 -3.07 -3.28
N LYS A 88 -12.79 -3.97 -2.40
CA LYS A 88 -13.99 -4.78 -2.62
C LYS A 88 -15.25 -3.92 -2.77
N GLY A 89 -15.40 -2.87 -1.98
CA GLY A 89 -16.50 -1.92 -2.10
C GLY A 89 -16.46 -1.17 -3.45
N LEU A 90 -15.30 -0.60 -3.76
CA LEU A 90 -15.07 0.15 -4.99
C LEU A 90 -15.31 -0.71 -6.25
N GLU A 91 -14.76 -1.92 -6.31
CA GLU A 91 -14.95 -2.84 -7.44
C GLU A 91 -16.43 -3.23 -7.61
N LYS A 92 -17.17 -3.41 -6.51
CA LYS A 92 -18.61 -3.68 -6.56
C LYS A 92 -19.38 -2.50 -7.15
N GLU A 93 -19.06 -1.27 -6.74
CA GLU A 93 -19.70 -0.06 -7.27
C GLU A 93 -19.42 0.12 -8.77
N LEU A 94 -18.17 -0.05 -9.19
CA LEU A 94 -17.78 0.05 -10.61
C LEU A 94 -18.43 -1.03 -11.50
N ASN A 95 -18.62 -2.24 -10.97
CA ASN A 95 -19.31 -3.31 -11.70
C ASN A 95 -20.83 -3.13 -11.73
N ASN A 96 -21.39 -2.39 -10.76
CA ASN A 96 -22.82 -2.05 -10.73
C ASN A 96 -23.19 -0.89 -11.68
N GLU A 97 -22.21 -0.15 -12.22
CA GLU A 97 -22.45 0.86 -13.27
C GLU A 97 -22.77 0.25 -14.65
N VAL A 98 -22.88 -1.08 -14.78
CA VAL A 98 -23.30 -1.76 -16.03
C VAL A 98 -24.79 -2.16 -16.04
N TYR A 99 -25.52 -2.02 -14.92
CA TYR A 99 -26.94 -2.43 -14.81
C TYR A 99 -27.94 -1.26 -14.66
N TYR A 100 -27.60 -0.08 -15.19
CA TYR A 100 -28.59 0.96 -15.51
C TYR A 100 -28.42 1.37 -16.98
N GLY A 101 -29.00 0.59 -17.90
CA GLY A 101 -29.18 0.99 -19.29
C GLY A 101 -28.87 -0.06 -20.34
N LYS A 102 -29.65 -1.15 -20.38
CA LYS A 102 -30.27 -1.67 -21.61
C LYS A 102 -31.57 -2.37 -21.25
#